data_AF-A0A368T1A1-F1
#
_entry.id   AF-A0A368T1A1-F1
#
_cell.length_a   1.000
_cell.length_b   1.000
_cell.length_c   1.000
_cell.angle_alpha   90.00
_cell.angle_beta   90.00
_cell.angle_gamma   90.00
#
_symmetry.space_group_name_H-M   'P 1'
#
loop_
_entity.id
_entity.type
_entity.pdbx_description
1 polymer ?
#
loop_
_entity_poly.entity_id
_entity_poly.type
_entity_poly.pdbx_seq_one_letter_code
_entity_poly.pdbx_strand_id
1 'polypeptide(L)'
;MSPESGTVRQSSEGSVMFTRTLAPRIALELSVMSQPFGAYLRAFTLGSVALGAAVTLSACGALPGLGAPQQQQNGGAGTDAGAGTDTSAGNEAPAEAEDSDVFTIAVGDCLNDAAMTGEVQEVPVISCDQPHDSEVYASVIMADGAFPGDEAVNSEAETKCDEEFTSFVGLTYMESVLLYSWYVPTEQSWSNGDREILCLISSPDGQTTGSLQGANR
;
A
#
# COMPACT_ATOMS: atom_id res chain seq x y z
N MET A 1 45.74 35.28 35.40
CA MET A 1 45.70 36.34 34.38
C MET A 1 44.45 36.17 33.55
N SER A 2 43.46 37.05 33.72
CA SER A 2 42.43 37.34 32.70
C SER A 2 43.09 38.08 31.51
N PRO A 3 42.41 38.14 30.35
CA PRO A 3 41.57 39.30 30.03
C PRO A 3 40.20 38.88 29.46
N GLU A 4 39.08 39.47 29.89
CA GLU A 4 38.49 40.78 29.55
C GLU A 4 37.63 40.79 28.26
N SER A 5 36.40 41.23 28.48
CA SER A 5 35.25 41.36 27.59
C SER A 5 35.49 42.26 26.37
N GLY A 6 34.70 42.01 25.32
CA GLY A 6 34.47 42.95 24.22
C GLY A 6 33.09 42.78 23.61
N THR A 7 32.06 43.29 24.28
CA THR A 7 30.73 43.51 23.67
C THR A 7 30.73 44.85 22.96
N VAL A 8 30.55 44.86 21.63
CA VAL A 8 30.28 46.08 20.86
C VAL A 8 28.85 46.06 20.34
N ARG A 9 28.25 47.24 20.42
CA ARG A 9 26.83 47.55 20.31
C ARG A 9 26.33 47.70 18.87
N GLN A 10 25.02 47.52 18.80
CA GLN A 10 24.02 47.82 17.78
C GLN A 10 24.08 49.22 17.14
N SER A 11 23.91 49.27 15.81
CA SER A 11 23.41 50.37 14.95
C SER A 11 23.46 49.80 13.52
N SER A 12 22.59 50.08 12.56
CA SER A 12 21.46 50.98 12.39
C SER A 12 20.92 50.66 10.99
N GLU A 13 19.60 50.62 10.83
CA GLU A 13 18.89 51.15 9.66
C GLU A 13 19.40 50.72 8.25
N GLY A 14 18.83 49.62 7.74
CA GLY A 14 18.89 49.25 6.33
C GLY A 14 17.48 49.14 5.76
N SER A 15 16.88 50.29 5.44
CA SER A 15 15.61 50.38 4.73
C SER A 15 15.79 49.86 3.31
N VAL A 16 15.44 48.59 3.06
CA VAL A 16 15.38 48.04 1.71
C VAL A 16 13.97 48.26 1.19
N MET A 17 13.80 49.31 0.37
CA MET A 17 12.60 49.54 -0.41
C MET A 17 12.34 48.34 -1.33
N PHE A 18 11.36 47.51 -0.96
CA PHE A 18 10.69 46.61 -1.89
C PHE A 18 9.91 47.45 -2.91
N THR A 19 10.55 47.75 -4.03
CA THR A 19 9.86 48.27 -5.20
C THR A 19 8.96 47.15 -5.74
N ARG A 20 7.64 47.33 -5.60
CA ARG A 20 6.62 46.51 -6.25
C ARG A 20 6.75 46.68 -7.76
N THR A 21 7.49 45.78 -8.41
CA THR A 21 7.44 45.63 -9.86
C THR A 21 6.15 44.92 -10.22
N LEU A 22 5.26 45.66 -10.89
CA LEU A 22 4.06 45.15 -11.55
C LEU A 22 4.47 44.19 -12.67
N ALA A 23 3.82 43.03 -12.68
CA ALA A 23 3.92 42.00 -13.73
C ALA A 23 3.52 42.53 -15.12
N PRO A 24 4.06 41.94 -16.20
CA PRO A 24 3.30 41.72 -17.41
C PRO A 24 2.64 40.33 -17.36
N ARG A 25 1.31 40.34 -17.50
CA ARG A 25 0.48 39.16 -17.74
C ARG A 25 0.96 38.47 -19.02
N ILE A 26 1.58 37.31 -18.88
CA ILE A 26 1.84 36.41 -20.01
C ILE A 26 0.51 35.75 -20.34
N ALA A 27 0.01 36.07 -21.52
CA ALA A 27 -1.20 35.51 -22.09
C ALA A 27 -1.03 33.99 -22.23
N LEU A 28 -1.98 33.23 -21.65
CA LEU A 28 -2.25 31.86 -22.05
C LEU A 28 -2.69 31.88 -23.52
N GLU A 29 -1.79 31.50 -24.43
CA GLU A 29 -2.19 30.99 -25.73
C GLU A 29 -2.78 29.59 -25.50
N LEU A 30 -4.11 29.52 -25.36
CA LEU A 30 -4.84 28.27 -25.55
C LEU A 30 -4.66 27.81 -26.99
N SER A 31 -3.59 27.05 -27.25
CA SER A 31 -3.59 26.11 -28.36
C SER A 31 -4.53 24.96 -27.99
N VAL A 32 -5.81 25.17 -28.30
CA VAL A 32 -6.81 24.12 -28.51
C VAL A 32 -6.20 23.17 -29.53
N MET A 33 -5.61 22.08 -29.04
CA MET A 33 -5.23 20.95 -29.85
C MET A 33 -6.53 20.20 -30.17
N SER A 34 -7.20 20.71 -31.20
CA SER A 34 -8.35 20.10 -31.83
C SER A 34 -7.89 18.78 -32.46
N GLN A 35 -7.90 17.69 -31.69
CA GLN A 35 -7.81 16.35 -32.24
C GLN A 35 -9.23 15.82 -32.49
N PRO A 36 -9.50 15.30 -33.70
CA PRO A 36 -10.82 14.83 -34.07
C PRO A 36 -11.18 13.62 -33.21
N PHE A 37 -12.37 13.67 -32.63
CA PHE A 37 -13.12 12.51 -32.16
C PHE A 37 -13.39 11.58 -33.35
N GLY A 38 -12.36 10.85 -33.75
CA GLY A 38 -12.40 9.80 -34.75
C GLY A 38 -13.00 8.55 -34.11
N ALA A 39 -14.33 8.49 -34.13
CA ALA A 39 -15.08 7.29 -34.47
C ALA A 39 -14.40 5.93 -34.16
N TYR A 40 -14.25 5.58 -32.89
CA TYR A 40 -14.12 4.17 -32.51
C TYR A 40 -15.49 3.51 -32.67
N LEU A 41 -15.78 3.15 -33.94
CA LEU A 41 -16.92 2.32 -34.29
C LEU A 41 -16.81 0.99 -33.57
N ARG A 42 -17.91 0.65 -32.92
CA ARG A 42 -18.23 -0.63 -32.30
C ARG A 42 -17.97 -1.80 -33.25
N ALA A 43 -17.15 -2.75 -32.82
CA ALA A 43 -17.15 -4.11 -33.34
C ALA A 43 -17.55 -5.08 -32.21
N PHE A 44 -18.84 -5.06 -31.86
CA PHE A 44 -19.45 -6.16 -31.11
C PHE A 44 -19.58 -7.35 -32.07
N THR A 45 -18.62 -8.28 -32.03
CA THR A 45 -18.77 -9.56 -32.72
C THR A 45 -19.74 -10.44 -31.93
N LEU A 46 -20.97 -10.52 -32.43
CA LEU A 46 -21.94 -11.56 -32.05
C LEU A 46 -21.40 -12.92 -32.48
N GLY A 47 -20.79 -13.65 -31.54
CA GLY A 47 -20.46 -15.06 -31.70
C GLY A 47 -21.56 -15.92 -31.08
N SER A 48 -22.59 -16.25 -31.86
CA SER A 48 -23.56 -17.29 -31.52
C SER A 48 -23.03 -18.65 -32.02
N VAL A 49 -22.73 -19.55 -31.09
CA VAL A 49 -22.56 -20.99 -31.37
C VAL A 49 -23.51 -21.79 -30.50
N ALA A 50 -24.10 -22.80 -31.14
CA ALA A 50 -25.38 -23.40 -30.86
C ALA A 50 -25.38 -24.47 -29.75
N LEU A 51 -26.59 -24.64 -29.18
CA LEU A 51 -27.24 -25.85 -28.67
C LEU A 51 -26.42 -27.15 -28.65
N GLY A 52 -26.29 -27.74 -27.45
CA GLY A 52 -25.81 -29.12 -27.28
C GLY A 52 -26.16 -29.74 -25.91
N ALA A 53 -27.36 -30.31 -25.84
CA ALA A 53 -27.81 -31.49 -25.07
C ALA A 53 -27.64 -31.60 -23.53
N ALA A 54 -28.75 -32.00 -22.91
CA ALA A 54 -28.97 -32.30 -21.50
C ALA A 54 -28.54 -33.74 -21.09
N VAL A 55 -28.93 -34.12 -19.85
CA VAL A 55 -29.01 -35.47 -19.22
C VAL A 55 -27.68 -35.90 -18.55
N THR A 56 -27.57 -36.29 -17.26
CA THR A 56 -28.46 -37.05 -16.37
C THR A 56 -28.30 -36.67 -14.88
N LEU A 57 -29.41 -36.44 -14.16
CA LEU A 57 -29.43 -36.51 -12.69
C LEU A 57 -29.25 -37.96 -12.24
N SER A 58 -28.20 -38.25 -11.47
CA SER A 58 -28.07 -39.51 -10.76
C SER A 58 -28.67 -39.37 -9.37
N ALA A 59 -29.96 -39.70 -9.27
CA ALA A 59 -30.67 -39.90 -8.01
C ALA A 59 -30.81 -41.41 -7.76
N CYS A 60 -30.10 -41.90 -6.76
CA CYS A 60 -30.36 -43.16 -6.04
C CYS A 60 -30.09 -42.83 -4.57
N GLY A 61 -30.98 -42.95 -3.61
CA GLY A 61 -32.24 -43.67 -3.52
C GLY A 61 -32.33 -44.08 -2.05
N ALA A 62 -33.19 -43.43 -1.27
CA ALA A 62 -33.47 -43.82 0.10
C ALA A 62 -34.43 -45.02 0.10
N LEU A 63 -34.17 -46.01 0.94
CA LEU A 63 -35.20 -46.96 1.38
C LEU A 63 -35.25 -47.04 2.92
N PRO A 64 -36.45 -47.25 3.49
CA PRO A 64 -36.75 -47.10 4.91
C PRO A 64 -36.45 -48.38 5.71
N GLY A 65 -36.36 -48.18 7.03
CA GLY A 65 -35.87 -49.15 8.01
C GLY A 65 -36.75 -50.36 8.30
N LEU A 66 -36.35 -51.14 9.31
CA LEU A 66 -37.17 -51.89 10.28
C LEU A 66 -36.25 -52.77 11.16
N GLY A 67 -36.35 -52.62 12.50
CA GLY A 67 -36.10 -53.71 13.46
C GLY A 67 -34.81 -53.68 14.30
N ALA A 68 -34.92 -53.24 15.56
CA ALA A 68 -33.98 -53.55 16.66
C ALA A 68 -34.22 -54.99 17.20
N PRO A 69 -33.36 -55.59 18.06
CA PRO A 69 -33.27 -55.22 19.49
C PRO A 69 -31.86 -55.29 20.14
N GLN A 70 -31.82 -54.89 21.42
CA GLN A 70 -30.68 -54.59 22.29
C GLN A 70 -29.86 -55.78 22.81
N GLN A 71 -28.60 -55.53 23.22
CA GLN A 71 -27.96 -55.76 24.55
C GLN A 71 -26.59 -55.02 24.54
N GLN A 72 -26.21 -54.05 25.38
CA GLN A 72 -26.12 -53.89 26.85
C GLN A 72 -25.18 -54.89 27.54
N GLN A 73 -23.93 -54.50 27.83
CA GLN A 73 -23.40 -54.37 29.20
C GLN A 73 -21.96 -53.84 29.30
N ASN A 74 -21.80 -52.94 30.28
CA ASN A 74 -20.63 -52.21 30.75
C ASN A 74 -19.56 -53.07 31.42
N GLY A 75 -18.34 -52.53 31.46
CA GLY A 75 -17.52 -52.54 32.68
C GLY A 75 -16.04 -52.88 32.49
N GLY A 76 -15.15 -51.94 32.87
CA GLY A 76 -13.79 -52.31 33.33
C GLY A 76 -12.64 -51.35 32.99
N ALA A 77 -12.53 -50.27 33.77
CA ALA A 77 -11.33 -49.71 34.42
C ALA A 77 -9.90 -49.75 33.79
N GLY A 78 -9.23 -48.59 33.84
CA GLY A 78 -7.76 -48.41 33.85
C GLY A 78 -7.28 -47.31 32.89
N THR A 79 -7.36 -46.01 33.22
CA THR A 79 -6.31 -45.13 33.81
C THR A 79 -5.08 -44.88 32.93
N ASP A 80 -4.98 -43.66 32.38
CA ASP A 80 -3.82 -42.72 32.40
C ASP A 80 -4.15 -41.57 31.41
N ALA A 81 -4.66 -40.42 31.87
CA ALA A 81 -3.95 -39.25 32.40
C ALA A 81 -3.25 -38.39 31.32
N GLY A 82 -3.82 -37.20 31.10
CA GLY A 82 -3.35 -36.14 30.18
C GLY A 82 -4.54 -35.52 29.44
N ALA A 83 -5.41 -34.77 30.11
CA ALA A 83 -5.38 -33.30 30.13
C ALA A 83 -5.34 -32.75 28.69
N GLY A 84 -6.41 -32.19 28.13
CA GLY A 84 -7.36 -31.25 28.69
C GLY A 84 -7.65 -30.32 27.51
N THR A 85 -8.92 -30.02 27.29
CA THR A 85 -9.35 -28.99 26.34
C THR A 85 -8.64 -27.67 26.64
N ASP A 86 -7.98 -27.09 25.65
CA ASP A 86 -7.88 -25.64 25.52
C ASP A 86 -7.86 -25.30 24.03
N THR A 87 -9.05 -25.03 23.50
CA THR A 87 -9.18 -23.97 22.49
C THR A 87 -8.73 -22.70 23.21
N SER A 88 -7.42 -22.44 23.17
CA SER A 88 -6.91 -21.12 23.44
C SER A 88 -7.38 -20.27 22.26
N ALA A 89 -8.50 -19.58 22.46
CA ALA A 89 -8.61 -18.23 21.95
C ALA A 89 -7.42 -17.49 22.55
N GLY A 90 -6.29 -17.55 21.85
CA GLY A 90 -5.12 -16.81 22.21
C GLY A 90 -5.55 -15.36 22.27
N ASN A 91 -5.55 -14.80 23.47
CA ASN A 91 -5.25 -13.40 23.61
C ASN A 91 -3.79 -13.25 23.19
N GLU A 92 -3.54 -13.37 21.88
CA GLU A 92 -2.29 -12.98 21.26
C GLU A 92 -2.08 -11.55 21.71
N ALA A 93 -0.97 -11.32 22.42
CA ALA A 93 -0.52 -9.96 22.63
C ALA A 93 -0.48 -9.29 21.24
N PRO A 94 -0.82 -8.00 21.12
CA PRO A 94 -0.69 -7.29 19.86
C PRO A 94 0.66 -7.65 19.24
N ALA A 95 0.67 -8.07 17.98
CA ALA A 95 1.92 -8.28 17.27
C ALA A 95 2.68 -6.95 17.33
N GLU A 96 3.80 -6.94 18.05
CA GLU A 96 4.66 -5.78 18.15
C GLU A 96 5.23 -5.48 16.76
N ALA A 97 5.47 -4.21 16.45
CA ALA A 97 6.12 -3.85 15.20
C ALA A 97 7.56 -4.40 15.21
N GLU A 98 7.98 -4.97 14.08
CA GLU A 98 9.32 -5.53 13.91
C GLU A 98 10.10 -4.64 12.93
N ASP A 99 11.26 -4.13 13.34
CA ASP A 99 12.14 -3.38 12.45
C ASP A 99 12.64 -4.32 11.33
N SER A 100 12.28 -4.01 10.09
CA SER A 100 12.63 -4.79 8.91
C SER A 100 13.48 -3.97 7.95
N ASP A 101 14.46 -4.62 7.33
CA ASP A 101 15.27 -4.01 6.28
C ASP A 101 14.35 -3.54 5.13
N VAL A 102 14.53 -2.31 4.67
CA VAL A 102 13.70 -1.69 3.63
C VAL A 102 13.67 -2.50 2.33
N PHE A 103 14.75 -3.23 2.02
CA PHE A 103 14.87 -4.10 0.84
C PHE A 103 14.09 -5.41 0.97
N THR A 104 13.44 -5.66 2.11
CA THR A 104 12.63 -6.86 2.35
C THR A 104 11.13 -6.58 2.42
N ILE A 105 10.73 -5.32 2.39
CA ILE A 105 9.34 -4.89 2.39
C ILE A 105 8.67 -5.34 1.08
N ALA A 106 7.44 -5.85 1.18
CA ALA A 106 6.64 -6.30 0.05
C ALA A 106 5.28 -5.59 -0.03
N VAL A 107 4.63 -5.71 -1.19
CA VAL A 107 3.24 -5.26 -1.38
C VAL A 107 2.32 -5.96 -0.39
N GLY A 108 1.51 -5.17 0.32
CA GLY A 108 0.60 -5.59 1.39
C GLY A 108 1.19 -5.46 2.80
N ASP A 109 2.47 -5.10 2.94
CA ASP A 109 3.05 -4.81 4.25
C ASP A 109 2.57 -3.45 4.77
N CYS A 110 2.20 -3.44 6.06
CA CYS A 110 1.78 -2.24 6.77
C CYS A 110 2.91 -1.74 7.67
N LEU A 111 3.15 -0.43 7.67
CA LEU A 111 4.35 0.19 8.22
C LEU A 111 3.98 1.23 9.29
N ASN A 112 4.84 1.38 10.29
CA ASN A 112 4.84 2.52 11.22
C ASN A 112 5.99 3.47 10.86
N ASP A 113 5.81 4.26 9.81
CA ASP A 113 6.86 5.06 9.20
C ASP A 113 6.71 6.58 9.38
N ALA A 114 5.76 7.06 10.21
CA ALA A 114 5.56 8.50 10.42
C ALA A 114 6.78 9.25 10.98
N ALA A 115 7.69 8.54 11.66
CA ALA A 115 8.93 9.11 12.19
C ALA A 115 10.11 9.07 11.19
N MET A 116 9.94 8.41 10.05
CA MET A 116 10.99 8.19 9.07
C MET A 116 11.17 9.45 8.21
N THR A 117 12.41 9.90 8.06
CA THR A 117 12.74 11.08 7.25
C THR A 117 14.06 10.85 6.52
N GLY A 118 14.14 11.32 5.27
CA GLY A 118 15.35 11.15 4.47
C GLY A 118 15.56 9.69 4.04
N GLU A 119 16.81 9.23 4.11
CA GLU A 119 17.18 7.87 3.74
C GLU A 119 16.74 6.87 4.83
N VAL A 120 16.05 5.82 4.41
CA VAL A 120 15.48 4.78 5.27
C VAL A 120 16.23 3.48 5.01
N GLN A 121 16.74 2.84 6.07
CA GLN A 121 17.42 1.53 6.00
C GLN A 121 16.57 0.41 6.61
N GLU A 122 15.89 0.72 7.71
CA GLU A 122 14.98 -0.18 8.40
C GLU A 122 13.67 0.57 8.65
N VAL A 123 12.55 -0.11 8.58
CA VAL A 123 11.23 0.43 8.92
C VAL A 123 10.45 -0.58 9.76
N PRO A 124 9.68 -0.13 10.77
CA PRO A 124 8.85 -1.05 11.53
C PRO A 124 7.69 -1.57 10.68
N VAL A 125 7.68 -2.87 10.43
CA VAL A 125 6.57 -3.59 9.79
C VAL A 125 5.65 -4.13 10.88
N ILE A 126 4.34 -3.96 10.69
CA ILE A 126 3.32 -4.39 11.63
C ILE A 126 2.17 -5.08 10.89
N SER A 127 1.43 -5.95 11.58
CA SER A 127 0.19 -6.50 11.02
C SER A 127 -0.79 -5.38 10.67
N CYS A 128 -1.38 -5.43 9.47
CA CYS A 128 -2.38 -4.45 9.04
C CYS A 128 -3.62 -4.40 9.96
N ASP A 129 -3.92 -5.48 10.69
CA ASP A 129 -5.01 -5.50 11.68
C ASP A 129 -4.67 -4.73 12.97
N GLN A 130 -3.47 -4.16 13.06
CA GLN A 130 -3.07 -3.19 14.08
C GLN A 130 -3.03 -1.76 13.48
N PRO A 131 -3.08 -0.72 14.34
CA PRO A 131 -2.83 0.65 13.90
C PRO A 131 -1.49 0.81 13.19
N HIS A 132 -1.51 1.33 11.96
CA HIS A 132 -0.32 1.57 11.13
C HIS A 132 -0.44 2.86 10.34
N ASP A 133 0.70 3.44 9.97
CA ASP A 133 0.79 4.74 9.29
C ASP A 133 0.54 4.61 7.77
N SER A 134 1.12 3.59 7.15
CA SER A 134 1.04 3.37 5.71
C SER A 134 0.99 1.88 5.33
N GLU A 135 0.55 1.60 4.10
CA GLU A 135 0.58 0.27 3.49
C GLU A 135 1.28 0.34 2.12
N VAL A 136 2.08 -0.66 1.79
CA VAL A 136 2.75 -0.76 0.49
C VAL A 136 1.75 -1.33 -0.51
N TYR A 137 1.34 -0.54 -1.50
CA TYR A 137 0.31 -0.97 -2.44
C TYR A 137 0.84 -1.39 -3.81
N ALA A 138 2.08 -0.99 -4.15
CA ALA A 138 2.74 -1.40 -5.38
C ALA A 138 4.27 -1.44 -5.21
N SER A 139 4.91 -2.32 -5.98
CA SER A 139 6.36 -2.39 -6.17
C SER A 139 6.63 -2.33 -7.67
N VAL A 140 7.54 -1.44 -8.07
CA VAL A 140 7.89 -1.20 -9.47
C VAL A 140 9.40 -1.21 -9.63
N ILE A 141 9.88 -2.03 -10.57
CA ILE A 141 11.31 -2.12 -10.88
C ILE A 141 11.65 -1.19 -12.03
N MET A 142 12.50 -0.20 -11.77
CA MET A 142 13.04 0.71 -12.78
C MET A 142 13.97 -0.04 -13.75
N ALA A 143 14.14 0.53 -14.94
CA ALA A 143 15.07 -0.01 -15.93
C ALA A 143 16.52 0.04 -15.43
N ASP A 144 17.31 -0.98 -15.78
CA ASP A 144 18.74 -1.00 -15.52
C ASP A 144 19.50 0.11 -16.24
N GLY A 145 20.61 0.56 -15.65
CA GLY A 145 21.49 1.54 -16.25
C GLY A 145 22.34 2.31 -15.25
N ALA A 146 22.92 3.41 -15.71
CA ALA A 146 23.51 4.40 -14.82
C ALA A 146 22.40 5.09 -14.00
N PHE A 147 22.72 5.51 -12.77
CA PHE A 147 21.77 6.24 -11.93
C PHE A 147 21.27 7.50 -12.67
N PRO A 148 19.96 7.65 -12.89
CA PRO A 148 19.44 8.73 -13.72
C PRO A 148 19.40 10.08 -12.98
N GLY A 149 19.67 10.08 -11.67
CA GLY A 149 19.58 11.24 -10.79
C GLY A 149 18.26 11.25 -10.01
N ASP A 150 18.29 11.86 -8.81
CA ASP A 150 17.16 11.84 -7.88
C ASP A 150 15.86 12.37 -8.49
N GLU A 151 15.94 13.44 -9.28
CA GLU A 151 14.76 14.05 -9.94
C GLU A 151 14.08 13.08 -10.91
N ALA A 152 14.87 12.33 -11.69
CA ALA A 152 14.34 11.36 -12.63
C ALA A 152 13.71 10.16 -11.91
N VAL A 153 14.36 9.67 -10.85
CA VAL A 153 13.81 8.59 -10.02
C VAL A 153 12.48 9.00 -9.38
N ASN A 154 12.41 10.19 -8.80
CA ASN A 154 11.18 10.68 -8.17
C ASN A 154 10.05 10.92 -9.19
N SER A 155 10.37 11.45 -10.38
CA SER A 155 9.37 11.64 -11.44
C SER A 155 8.82 10.30 -11.95
N GLU A 156 9.65 9.27 -12.04
CA GLU A 156 9.21 7.92 -12.40
C GLU A 156 8.33 7.32 -11.29
N ALA A 157 8.72 7.48 -10.02
CA ALA A 157 7.92 7.03 -8.88
C ALA A 157 6.54 7.71 -8.82
N GLU A 158 6.47 9.02 -8.97
CA GLU A 158 5.19 9.76 -9.02
C GLU A 158 4.28 9.19 -10.12
N THR A 159 4.82 9.01 -11.33
CA THR A 159 4.07 8.47 -12.47
C THR A 159 3.58 7.05 -12.18
N LYS A 160 4.46 6.18 -11.68
CA LYS A 160 4.18 4.76 -11.50
C LYS A 160 3.22 4.50 -10.34
N CYS A 161 3.39 5.22 -9.24
CA CYS A 161 2.49 5.14 -8.10
C CYS A 161 1.08 5.64 -8.47
N ASP A 162 0.96 6.75 -9.21
CA ASP A 162 -0.34 7.22 -9.71
C ASP A 162 -1.05 6.18 -10.61
N GLU A 163 -0.29 5.55 -11.52
CA GLU A 163 -0.80 4.49 -12.42
C GLU A 163 -1.39 3.29 -11.66
N GLU A 164 -0.77 2.88 -10.56
CA GLU A 164 -1.19 1.70 -9.78
C GLU A 164 -2.29 2.01 -8.75
N PHE A 165 -2.44 3.28 -8.34
CA PHE A 165 -3.32 3.70 -7.24
C PHE A 165 -4.76 3.21 -7.39
N THR A 166 -5.36 3.43 -8.57
CA THR A 166 -6.78 3.12 -8.81
C THR A 166 -7.06 1.63 -8.69
N SER A 167 -6.14 0.79 -9.17
CA SER A 167 -6.26 -0.67 -9.12
C SER A 167 -6.27 -1.19 -7.68
N PHE A 168 -5.53 -0.53 -6.79
CA PHE A 168 -5.49 -0.89 -5.38
C PHE A 168 -6.69 -0.37 -4.59
N VAL A 169 -7.02 0.93 -4.71
CA VAL A 169 -8.03 1.59 -3.86
C VAL A 169 -9.46 1.34 -4.33
N GLY A 170 -9.66 1.19 -5.65
CA GLY A 170 -10.97 1.14 -6.29
C GLY A 170 -11.53 2.51 -6.70
N LEU A 171 -10.83 3.61 -6.39
CA LEU A 171 -11.13 4.98 -6.82
C LEU A 171 -9.91 5.63 -7.45
N THR A 172 -10.12 6.61 -8.34
CA THR A 172 -9.01 7.43 -8.83
C THR A 172 -8.45 8.29 -7.69
N TYR A 173 -7.18 8.70 -7.80
CA TYR A 173 -6.56 9.55 -6.78
C TYR A 173 -7.36 10.85 -6.53
N MET A 174 -7.93 11.44 -7.59
CA MET A 174 -8.75 12.65 -7.49
C MET A 174 -10.10 12.46 -6.76
N GLU A 175 -10.60 11.22 -6.68
CA GLU A 175 -11.88 10.87 -6.04
C GLU A 175 -11.70 10.30 -4.63
N SER A 176 -10.48 9.88 -4.29
CA SER A 176 -10.08 9.27 -3.02
C SER A 176 -9.66 10.33 -2.00
N VAL A 177 -9.90 10.07 -0.71
CA VAL A 177 -9.31 10.87 0.38
C VAL A 177 -7.92 10.38 0.78
N LEU A 178 -7.54 9.16 0.39
CA LEU A 178 -6.23 8.58 0.71
C LEU A 178 -5.11 9.31 -0.04
N LEU A 179 -3.95 9.35 0.60
CA LEU A 179 -2.73 9.96 0.08
C LEU A 179 -1.74 8.87 -0.31
N TYR A 180 -0.88 9.13 -1.30
CA TYR A 180 0.25 8.25 -1.59
C TYR A 180 1.59 8.98 -1.53
N SER A 181 2.62 8.21 -1.22
CA SER A 181 4.04 8.58 -1.21
C SER A 181 4.87 7.39 -1.74
N TRP A 182 6.20 7.48 -1.69
CA TRP A 182 7.06 6.41 -2.20
C TRP A 182 8.40 6.32 -1.48
N TYR A 183 8.95 5.11 -1.42
CA TYR A 183 10.39 4.89 -1.27
C TYR A 183 11.01 4.64 -2.63
N VAL A 184 12.22 5.15 -2.80
CA VAL A 184 12.96 5.16 -4.07
C VAL A 184 14.43 4.82 -3.84
N PRO A 185 15.11 4.24 -4.84
CA PRO A 185 16.53 3.97 -4.74
C PRO A 185 17.33 5.27 -4.63
N THR A 186 18.38 5.26 -3.82
CA THR A 186 19.40 6.31 -3.80
C THR A 186 20.52 5.97 -4.79
N GLU A 187 21.41 6.92 -5.11
CA GLU A 187 22.61 6.60 -5.90
C GLU A 187 23.43 5.45 -5.25
N GLN A 188 23.47 5.43 -3.92
CA GLN A 188 24.19 4.39 -3.17
C GLN A 188 23.52 3.02 -3.30
N SER A 189 22.22 2.88 -3.05
CA SER A 189 21.54 1.59 -3.22
C SER A 189 21.53 1.16 -4.70
N TRP A 190 21.40 2.12 -5.62
CA TRP A 190 21.49 1.88 -7.06
C TRP A 190 22.81 1.23 -7.46
N SER A 191 23.92 1.68 -6.87
CA SER A 191 25.24 1.08 -7.10
C SER A 191 25.33 -0.38 -6.63
N ASN A 192 24.46 -0.78 -5.69
CA ASN A 192 24.33 -2.14 -5.17
C ASN A 192 23.23 -2.96 -5.90
N GLY A 193 22.61 -2.40 -6.94
CA GLY A 193 21.62 -3.09 -7.77
C GLY A 193 20.17 -2.78 -7.44
N ASP A 194 19.90 -1.88 -6.49
CA ASP A 194 18.54 -1.46 -6.17
C ASP A 194 17.93 -0.64 -7.32
N ARG A 195 16.72 -1.03 -7.72
CA ARG A 195 15.92 -0.40 -8.78
C ARG A 195 14.46 -0.24 -8.34
N GLU A 196 14.16 -0.54 -7.08
CA GLU A 196 12.79 -0.73 -6.64
C GLU A 196 12.17 0.56 -6.14
N ILE A 197 11.02 0.91 -6.69
CA ILE A 197 10.11 1.92 -6.19
C ILE A 197 9.04 1.20 -5.39
N LEU A 198 8.88 1.55 -4.12
CA LEU A 198 7.76 1.10 -3.30
C LEU A 198 6.75 2.23 -3.17
N CYS A 199 5.52 2.00 -3.61
CA CYS A 199 4.43 2.96 -3.49
C CYS A 199 3.67 2.72 -2.19
N LEU A 200 3.52 3.77 -1.39
CA LEU A 200 2.95 3.74 -0.06
C LEU A 200 1.62 4.49 -0.06
N ILE A 201 0.62 3.97 0.63
CA ILE A 201 -0.69 4.61 0.78
C ILE A 201 -0.97 4.87 2.26
N SER A 202 -1.56 6.02 2.56
CA SER A 202 -1.86 6.44 3.94
C SER A 202 -3.21 7.14 4.04
N SER A 203 -3.74 7.17 5.27
CA SER A 203 -4.97 7.89 5.59
C SER A 203 -4.63 9.31 6.07
N PRO A 204 -5.31 10.37 5.57
CA PRO A 204 -5.05 11.75 6.01
C PRO A 204 -5.44 11.99 7.48
N ASP A 205 -6.22 11.08 8.07
CA ASP A 205 -6.66 11.12 9.46
C ASP A 205 -5.63 10.53 10.46
N GLY A 206 -4.45 10.11 9.97
CA GLY A 206 -3.42 9.41 10.73
C GLY A 206 -3.52 7.89 10.58
N GLN A 207 -3.10 7.15 11.61
CA GLN A 207 -3.07 5.69 11.57
C GLN A 207 -4.43 5.06 11.22
N THR A 208 -4.37 3.96 10.48
CA THR A 208 -5.54 3.16 10.11
C THR A 208 -5.41 1.72 10.58
N THR A 209 -6.47 0.94 10.46
CA THR A 209 -6.51 -0.48 10.84
C THR A 209 -7.28 -1.25 9.79
N GLY A 210 -6.74 -2.41 9.42
CA GLY A 210 -7.08 -3.15 8.20
C GLY A 210 -6.32 -2.60 6.98
N SER A 211 -6.17 -3.44 5.96
CA SER A 211 -5.65 -3.02 4.67
C SER A 211 -6.55 -1.96 4.01
N LEU A 212 -5.92 -1.01 3.33
CA LEU A 212 -6.54 0.00 2.48
C LEU A 212 -6.87 -0.52 1.08
N GLN A 213 -6.55 -1.78 0.77
CA GLN A 213 -6.93 -2.42 -0.49
C GLN A 213 -8.45 -2.44 -0.65
N GLY A 214 -8.95 -1.86 -1.74
CA GLY A 214 -10.38 -1.77 -2.01
C GLY A 214 -11.15 -0.94 -0.99
N ALA A 215 -10.51 0.00 -0.29
CA ALA A 215 -11.17 0.84 0.71
C ALA A 215 -12.27 1.74 0.13
N ASN A 216 -12.22 2.07 -1.17
CA ASN A 216 -13.21 2.89 -1.88
C ASN A 216 -13.57 4.20 -1.13
N ARG A 217 -12.57 4.91 -0.59
CA ARG A 217 -12.77 6.16 0.16
C ARG A 217 -11.74 7.22 -0.19
#